data_AF-A0AAD3D4X2-F1
#
_entry.id   AF-A0AAD3D4X2-F1
#
_cell.length_a   1.000
_cell.length_b   1.000
_cell.length_c   1.000
_cell.angle_alpha   90.00
_cell.angle_beta   90.00
_cell.angle_gamma   90.00
#
_symmetry.space_group_name_H-M   'P 1'
#
loop_
_entity.id
_entity.type
_entity.pdbx_description
1 polymer ?
#
loop_
_entity_poly.entity_id
_entity_poly.type
_entity_poly.pdbx_seq_one_letter_code
_entity_poly.pdbx_strand_id
1 'polypeptide(L)'
;MPTQTKTDEKNTITDSEANTKLHIQHPHSSHNDEEKGSVQTEKGCEERDKRSGAGKVIVDFPKQVYRKDSITKTSDKPCIFPSILKSLRELFANLFYEKPPTSPYAYRVKPKVMLEGCSTVHEHYKRIDDVLQLVKNEKSLKGLEMVGFTYVFIPCESHPNETCTIEKYGAQTCQCGTRLKHIASENFITKENRLRYISDGPMYEVITRLCQEYAQELMMKEATLHWVSVCEVITKGNPIRILVDQDYPVFAEECHGLSHGSTHHTAKEQDDISKNGEGVDRSGLETFLITTGKGKVRAGIFSRQHLLISSIESSTALPMVRDAKSRNMNIAILDPNARGDRVGMATYEQSMRVLFGHKDKTNTVNIGDVYILAHSASGSQLTRYLQTNGEHILPRIKAIAFTDSNHSIQWLKNHSHISSFFESDSTIYVRSSNEYRDEDWKSRKPGDVVNINKDENWLHRFGRTFTIEAGTSDHSLINFTSHHHIWKHFDRLRTKK
;
A
#
# COMPACT_ATOMS: atom_id res chain seq x y z
N MET A 1 9.07 -58.32 -34.28
CA MET A 1 10.30 -59.07 -34.63
C MET A 1 11.01 -58.32 -35.78
N PRO A 2 12.35 -58.24 -35.81
CA PRO A 2 13.06 -57.06 -35.29
C PRO A 2 14.10 -56.44 -36.26
N THR A 3 14.60 -55.25 -35.91
CA THR A 3 16.02 -54.79 -35.91
C THR A 3 16.03 -53.32 -35.46
N GLN A 4 16.27 -52.97 -34.19
CA GLN A 4 17.56 -52.78 -33.49
C GLN A 4 18.66 -52.05 -34.28
N THR A 5 19.02 -50.85 -33.81
CA THR A 5 20.42 -50.49 -33.51
C THR A 5 20.46 -49.37 -32.47
N LYS A 6 21.26 -49.60 -31.43
CA LYS A 6 21.64 -48.69 -30.35
C LYS A 6 22.84 -47.85 -30.80
N THR A 7 23.01 -46.67 -30.22
CA THR A 7 24.35 -46.15 -29.86
C THR A 7 24.23 -45.33 -28.58
N ASP A 8 24.97 -45.79 -27.57
CA ASP A 8 25.25 -45.11 -26.31
C ASP A 8 26.48 -44.21 -26.52
N GLU A 9 26.46 -42.98 -26.04
CA GLU A 9 27.69 -42.20 -25.80
C GLU A 9 27.73 -41.69 -24.35
N LYS A 10 28.67 -42.26 -23.60
CA LYS A 10 29.12 -41.80 -22.29
C LYS A 10 30.13 -40.68 -22.51
N ASN A 11 29.96 -39.54 -21.84
CA ASN A 11 31.04 -38.59 -21.61
C ASN A 11 31.24 -38.37 -20.10
N THR A 12 32.31 -39.01 -19.61
CA THR A 12 33.07 -38.66 -18.41
C THR A 12 33.84 -37.37 -18.66
N ILE A 13 33.66 -36.35 -17.80
CA ILE A 13 34.62 -35.26 -17.65
C ILE A 13 34.95 -35.10 -16.17
N THR A 14 36.25 -35.04 -15.94
CA THR A 14 37.02 -35.08 -14.71
C THR A 14 37.02 -33.76 -13.96
N ASP A 15 37.14 -33.87 -12.63
CA ASP A 15 37.47 -32.82 -11.69
C ASP A 15 38.81 -32.13 -12.01
N SER A 16 38.84 -30.81 -11.84
CA SER A 16 40.09 -30.10 -11.55
C SER A 16 39.82 -28.92 -10.62
N GLU A 17 40.41 -29.01 -9.44
CA GLU A 17 40.51 -28.01 -8.38
C GLU A 17 41.21 -26.74 -8.85
N ALA A 18 40.75 -25.58 -8.38
CA ALA A 18 41.56 -24.36 -8.36
C ALA A 18 41.27 -23.54 -7.10
N ASN A 19 42.16 -23.71 -6.12
CA ASN A 19 42.36 -22.84 -4.97
C ASN A 19 42.60 -21.39 -5.41
N THR A 20 41.84 -20.43 -4.87
CA THR A 20 42.30 -19.05 -4.78
C THR A 20 41.93 -18.44 -3.42
N LYS A 21 42.92 -18.38 -2.53
CA LYS A 21 42.90 -17.57 -1.30
C LYS A 21 43.07 -16.10 -1.69
N LEU A 22 42.15 -15.23 -1.25
CA LEU A 22 42.31 -13.78 -1.34
C LEU A 22 42.24 -13.19 0.07
N HIS A 23 43.40 -12.73 0.53
CA HIS A 23 43.60 -11.87 1.70
C HIS A 23 43.06 -10.47 1.37
N ILE A 24 42.19 -9.92 2.22
CA ILE A 24 41.89 -8.49 2.23
C ILE A 24 42.26 -7.95 3.61
N GLN A 25 43.28 -7.09 3.63
CA GLN A 25 43.70 -6.29 4.76
C GLN A 25 42.78 -5.08 4.92
N HIS A 26 42.41 -4.79 6.17
CA HIS A 26 41.86 -3.51 6.59
C HIS A 26 42.95 -2.42 6.63
N PRO A 27 42.58 -1.15 6.42
CA PRO A 27 43.25 -0.05 7.08
C PRO A 27 42.32 0.75 8.00
N HIS A 28 42.83 0.98 9.21
CA HIS A 28 42.45 2.02 10.16
C HIS A 28 43.05 3.38 9.74
N SER A 29 42.31 4.47 9.99
CA SER A 29 42.83 5.80 10.40
C SER A 29 41.62 6.68 10.74
N SER A 30 41.35 7.11 11.99
CA SER A 30 42.06 8.05 12.87
C SER A 30 41.89 9.54 12.49
N HIS A 31 41.14 10.24 13.36
CA HIS A 31 41.47 11.48 14.07
C HIS A 31 41.29 12.89 13.47
N ASN A 32 40.79 13.76 14.37
CA ASN A 32 40.95 15.22 14.59
C ASN A 32 39.82 16.14 14.09
N ASP A 33 39.12 16.83 15.02
CA ASP A 33 39.39 18.19 15.58
C ASP A 33 38.97 19.26 14.56
N GLU A 34 38.43 20.43 14.84
CA GLU A 34 38.06 21.24 15.99
C GLU A 34 37.10 22.32 15.44
N GLU A 35 36.37 23.03 16.31
CA GLU A 35 36.20 24.50 16.31
C GLU A 35 34.81 24.98 16.73
N LYS A 36 34.86 25.85 17.74
CA LYS A 36 33.77 26.61 18.34
C LYS A 36 33.64 27.93 17.57
N GLY A 37 32.40 28.31 17.23
CA GLY A 37 32.08 29.64 16.72
C GLY A 37 30.86 30.21 17.44
N SER A 38 31.07 31.20 18.29
CA SER A 38 30.06 32.03 18.95
C SER A 38 29.69 33.23 18.08
N VAL A 39 28.40 33.53 17.90
CA VAL A 39 27.93 34.86 17.47
C VAL A 39 26.62 35.22 18.15
N GLN A 40 26.60 36.45 18.70
CA GLN A 40 25.48 37.18 19.28
C GLN A 40 24.58 37.77 18.19
N THR A 41 23.27 37.92 18.43
CA THR A 41 22.52 39.09 17.92
C THR A 41 21.31 39.46 18.79
N GLU A 42 21.17 40.78 18.90
CA GLU A 42 20.20 41.70 19.50
C GLU A 42 18.71 41.48 19.13
N LYS A 43 17.75 41.62 20.07
CA LYS A 43 16.89 42.80 20.41
C LYS A 43 15.96 43.34 19.30
N GLY A 44 14.66 43.41 19.61
CA GLY A 44 13.63 44.27 18.97
C GLY A 44 12.21 43.95 19.48
N CYS A 45 11.66 44.78 20.40
CA CYS A 45 10.47 45.66 20.25
C CYS A 45 9.19 44.96 19.74
N GLU A 46 8.18 44.72 20.60
CA GLU A 46 7.00 45.59 20.85
C GLU A 46 6.06 45.75 19.64
N GLU A 47 4.83 45.21 19.74
CA GLU A 47 3.60 46.03 19.82
C GLU A 47 2.32 45.20 20.04
N ARG A 48 1.37 45.87 20.68
CA ARG A 48 0.01 45.40 21.02
C ARG A 48 -0.89 45.51 19.79
N ASP A 49 -1.92 44.66 19.68
CA ASP A 49 -3.21 45.21 19.26
C ASP A 49 -4.45 44.47 19.75
N LYS A 50 -5.52 45.26 19.88
CA LYS A 50 -6.78 44.96 20.58
C LYS A 50 -7.91 44.60 19.60
N ARG A 51 -8.82 43.74 20.10
CA ARG A 51 -10.30 43.73 19.95
C ARG A 51 -10.94 43.83 18.56
N SER A 52 -11.76 42.83 18.25
CA SER A 52 -13.23 42.89 17.95
C SER A 52 -13.64 41.52 17.35
N GLY A 53 -14.81 40.92 17.57
CA GLY A 53 -16.08 41.41 18.07
C GLY A 53 -17.17 41.32 16.98
N ALA A 54 -17.54 40.11 16.54
CA ALA A 54 -18.72 39.84 15.70
C ALA A 54 -19.12 38.37 15.96
N GLY A 55 -20.35 37.97 16.26
CA GLY A 55 -21.67 38.46 15.84
C GLY A 55 -22.43 37.21 15.36
N LYS A 56 -22.97 36.42 16.30
CA LYS A 56 -23.58 35.11 16.01
C LYS A 56 -25.04 35.28 15.63
N VAL A 57 -25.36 35.10 14.34
CA VAL A 57 -26.72 35.05 13.81
C VAL A 57 -27.31 33.66 14.09
N ILE A 58 -28.46 33.63 14.75
CA ILE A 58 -29.28 32.42 14.98
C ILE A 58 -30.36 32.43 13.90
N VAL A 59 -30.44 31.35 13.12
CA VAL A 59 -31.53 31.10 12.16
C VAL A 59 -32.30 29.88 12.64
N ASP A 60 -33.54 30.09 13.08
CA ASP A 60 -34.50 29.05 13.42
C ASP A 60 -35.09 28.44 12.14
N PHE A 61 -35.22 27.12 12.11
CA PHE A 61 -35.96 26.39 11.09
C PHE A 61 -37.24 25.76 11.66
N PRO A 62 -38.37 25.80 10.93
CA PRO A 62 -39.66 25.34 11.42
C PRO A 62 -39.77 23.81 11.43
N LYS A 63 -40.29 23.28 12.54
CA LYS A 63 -40.66 21.85 12.68
C LYS A 63 -41.88 21.54 11.81
N GLN A 64 -41.70 20.66 10.82
CA GLN A 64 -42.82 20.03 10.13
C GLN A 64 -43.43 18.90 10.98
N VAL A 65 -44.76 18.92 11.00
CA VAL A 65 -45.66 18.01 11.71
C VAL A 65 -45.85 16.76 10.85
N TYR A 66 -45.48 15.59 11.37
CA TYR A 66 -45.92 14.31 10.81
C TYR A 66 -47.02 13.70 11.69
N ARG A 67 -48.21 13.54 11.09
CA ARG A 67 -49.34 12.75 11.60
C ARG A 67 -48.89 11.30 11.77
N LYS A 68 -49.09 10.75 12.98
CA LYS A 68 -49.03 9.31 13.24
C LYS A 68 -50.44 8.81 13.47
N ASP A 69 -50.90 7.96 12.57
CA ASP A 69 -52.11 7.18 12.78
C ASP A 69 -51.86 6.05 13.78
N SER A 70 -52.92 5.83 14.55
CA SER A 70 -53.20 4.86 15.61
C SER A 70 -52.48 3.51 15.55
N ILE A 71 -51.68 3.23 16.59
CA ILE A 71 -51.42 1.87 17.07
C ILE A 71 -51.79 1.81 18.56
N THR A 72 -52.58 0.80 18.87
CA THR A 72 -53.23 0.51 20.14
C THR A 72 -52.28 0.32 21.32
N LYS A 73 -52.65 0.94 22.45
CA LYS A 73 -51.99 0.91 23.75
C LYS A 73 -51.93 -0.50 24.34
N THR A 74 -50.74 -0.96 24.70
CA THR A 74 -50.53 -1.98 25.74
C THR A 74 -49.41 -1.55 26.69
N SER A 75 -49.81 -1.47 27.96
CA SER A 75 -49.04 -1.40 29.23
C SER A 75 -47.68 -0.70 29.27
N ASP A 76 -47.69 0.46 29.94
CA ASP A 76 -46.51 1.15 30.46
C ASP A 76 -45.69 0.26 31.40
N LYS A 77 -44.54 -0.22 30.92
CA LYS A 77 -43.40 -0.59 31.76
C LYS A 77 -42.27 0.39 31.48
N PRO A 78 -41.69 1.04 32.51
CA PRO A 78 -40.58 1.96 32.31
C PRO A 78 -39.39 1.19 31.72
N CYS A 79 -39.00 1.51 30.49
CA CYS A 79 -37.82 0.97 29.84
C CYS A 79 -36.57 1.40 30.62
N ILE A 80 -36.03 0.49 31.43
CA ILE A 80 -34.70 0.60 32.08
C ILE A 80 -33.55 0.48 31.04
N PHE A 81 -33.88 0.21 29.78
CA PHE A 81 -32.92 -0.05 28.70
C PHE A 81 -31.97 1.11 28.29
N PRO A 82 -32.37 2.40 28.29
CA PRO A 82 -31.50 3.47 27.83
C PRO A 82 -30.30 3.72 28.75
N SER A 83 -30.45 3.54 30.06
CA SER A 83 -29.35 3.74 31.02
C SER A 83 -28.34 2.58 30.96
N ILE A 84 -28.82 1.34 30.81
CA ILE A 84 -27.96 0.16 30.64
C ILE A 84 -27.15 0.25 29.34
N LEU A 85 -27.76 0.69 28.23
CA LEU A 85 -27.06 0.88 26.96
C LEU A 85 -26.02 2.02 27.02
N LYS A 86 -26.29 3.08 27.78
CA LYS A 86 -25.31 4.15 28.01
C LYS A 86 -24.15 3.67 28.87
N SER A 87 -24.43 2.96 29.96
CA SER A 87 -23.41 2.40 30.85
C SER A 87 -22.57 1.32 30.17
N LEU A 88 -23.17 0.44 29.36
CA LEU A 88 -22.44 -0.53 28.54
C LEU A 88 -21.59 0.15 27.45
N ARG A 89 -22.09 1.23 26.84
CA ARG A 89 -21.29 2.04 25.90
C ARG A 89 -20.08 2.69 26.55
N GLU A 90 -20.23 3.23 27.75
CA GLU A 90 -19.12 3.81 28.51
C GLU A 90 -18.15 2.72 29.01
N LEU A 91 -18.66 1.56 29.43
CA LEU A 91 -17.86 0.41 29.82
C LEU A 91 -17.02 -0.12 28.64
N PHE A 92 -17.62 -0.28 27.45
CA PHE A 92 -16.91 -0.71 26.25
C PHE A 92 -15.94 0.36 25.72
N ALA A 93 -16.28 1.65 25.84
CA ALA A 93 -15.34 2.72 25.54
C ALA A 93 -14.12 2.65 26.47
N ASN A 94 -14.30 2.38 27.75
CA ASN A 94 -13.19 2.28 28.71
C ASN A 94 -12.41 0.94 28.64
N LEU A 95 -13.04 -0.15 28.20
CA LEU A 95 -12.40 -1.47 28.02
C LEU A 95 -11.56 -1.57 26.74
N PHE A 96 -11.92 -0.80 25.70
CA PHE A 96 -11.27 -0.89 24.39
C PHE A 96 -10.52 0.36 23.95
N TYR A 97 -10.70 1.49 24.64
CA TYR A 97 -9.88 2.67 24.45
C TYR A 97 -9.06 2.89 25.72
N GLU A 98 -7.79 2.51 25.65
CA GLU A 98 -6.79 3.01 26.58
C GLU A 98 -6.89 4.54 26.58
N LYS A 99 -7.21 5.13 27.75
CA LYS A 99 -7.09 6.59 27.91
C LYS A 99 -5.67 6.97 27.44
N PRO A 100 -5.53 7.96 26.54
CA PRO A 100 -4.21 8.40 26.14
C PRO A 100 -3.42 8.72 27.41
N PRO A 101 -2.19 8.19 27.57
CA PRO A 101 -1.44 8.32 28.79
C PRO A 101 -1.37 9.80 29.20
N THR A 102 -1.82 10.11 30.41
CA THR A 102 -1.97 11.48 30.94
C THR A 102 -0.64 12.14 31.34
N SER A 103 0.47 11.65 30.78
CA SER A 103 1.80 12.25 30.81
C SER A 103 2.54 11.73 29.56
N PRO A 104 2.94 12.57 28.58
CA PRO A 104 3.03 12.12 27.20
C PRO A 104 3.99 10.97 26.99
N TYR A 105 5.20 11.02 27.56
CA TYR A 105 6.13 9.90 27.55
C TYR A 105 7.14 10.14 28.67
N ALA A 106 7.05 9.40 29.78
CA ALA A 106 8.22 9.25 30.64
C ALA A 106 9.21 8.41 29.84
N TYR A 107 10.03 9.06 29.00
CA TYR A 107 11.05 8.42 28.19
C TYR A 107 12.15 7.87 29.10
N ARG A 108 11.86 6.74 29.76
CA ARG A 108 12.76 6.06 30.69
C ARG A 108 13.95 5.40 29.97
N VAL A 109 13.93 5.34 28.65
CA VAL A 109 14.95 4.67 27.84
C VAL A 109 15.77 5.73 27.11
N LYS A 110 17.09 5.70 27.30
CA LYS A 110 18.03 6.53 26.54
C LYS A 110 17.98 6.10 25.06
N PRO A 111 17.80 7.03 24.10
CA PRO A 111 17.80 6.67 22.69
C PRO A 111 19.15 6.08 22.29
N LYS A 112 19.12 5.06 21.40
CA LYS A 112 20.36 4.43 20.89
C LYS A 112 21.15 5.38 19.99
N VAL A 113 20.44 6.25 19.27
CA VAL A 113 20.99 7.23 18.33
C VAL A 113 20.28 8.55 18.58
N MET A 114 21.06 9.62 18.78
CA MET A 114 20.52 10.97 18.92
C MET A 114 20.04 11.50 17.57
N LEU A 115 19.01 12.34 17.59
CA LEU A 115 18.57 13.01 16.36
C LEU A 115 19.62 14.04 15.96
N GLU A 116 19.77 14.29 14.67
CA GLU A 116 20.71 15.25 14.11
C GLU A 116 20.53 16.62 14.78
N GLY A 117 21.64 17.21 15.22
CA GLY A 117 21.64 18.48 15.95
C GLY A 117 21.19 18.41 17.41
N CYS A 118 20.83 17.24 17.96
CA CYS A 118 20.52 17.08 19.38
C CYS A 118 21.76 16.64 20.16
N SER A 119 22.17 17.45 21.13
CA SER A 119 23.28 17.18 22.04
C SER A 119 22.83 16.49 23.34
N THR A 120 21.56 16.65 23.72
CA THR A 120 21.02 16.08 24.96
C THR A 120 19.78 15.21 24.71
N VAL A 121 19.55 14.23 25.59
CA VAL A 121 18.35 13.36 25.54
C VAL A 121 17.06 14.18 25.60
N HIS A 122 17.05 15.28 26.35
CA HIS A 122 15.92 16.20 26.40
C HIS A 122 15.64 16.85 25.05
N GLU A 123 16.67 17.34 24.35
CA GLU A 123 16.53 17.92 23.00
C GLU A 123 16.00 16.88 21.99
N HIS A 124 16.46 15.63 22.07
CA HIS A 124 15.97 14.56 21.20
C HIS A 124 14.47 14.34 21.35
N TYR A 125 13.99 14.23 22.60
CA TYR A 125 12.57 14.00 22.84
C TYR A 125 11.72 15.23 22.58
N LYS A 126 12.22 16.43 22.91
CA LYS A 126 11.58 17.69 22.53
C LYS A 126 11.43 17.80 21.01
N ARG A 127 12.45 17.42 20.23
CA ARG A 127 12.38 17.42 18.77
C ARG A 127 11.31 16.46 18.23
N ILE A 128 11.18 15.27 18.84
CA ILE A 128 10.11 14.33 18.50
C ILE A 128 8.75 14.96 18.76
N ASP A 129 8.53 15.55 19.93
CA ASP A 129 7.26 16.19 20.28
C ASP A 129 6.95 17.37 19.35
N ASP A 130 7.94 18.21 19.05
CA ASP A 130 7.82 19.34 18.12
C ASP A 130 7.36 18.84 16.74
N VAL A 131 7.98 17.77 16.21
CA VAL A 131 7.58 17.13 14.95
C VAL A 131 6.13 16.63 14.99
N LEU A 132 5.73 15.95 16.08
CA LEU A 132 4.37 15.45 16.23
C LEU A 132 3.32 16.58 16.25
N GLN A 133 3.63 17.71 16.87
CA GLN A 133 2.74 18.87 16.89
C GLN A 133 2.67 19.57 15.53
N LEU A 134 3.82 19.79 14.88
CA LEU A 134 3.94 20.48 13.59
C LEU A 134 3.05 19.86 12.51
N VAL A 135 2.99 18.53 12.43
CA VAL A 135 2.30 17.83 11.33
C VAL A 135 0.98 17.20 11.72
N LYS A 136 0.46 17.52 12.91
CA LYS A 136 -0.79 16.95 13.44
C LYS A 136 -1.97 17.08 12.47
N ASN A 137 -2.02 18.20 11.74
CA ASN A 137 -3.09 18.51 10.78
C ASN A 137 -2.61 18.54 9.33
N GLU A 138 -1.34 18.20 9.09
CA GLU A 138 -0.72 18.28 7.78
C GLU A 138 -0.67 16.91 7.11
N LYS A 139 -0.63 16.94 5.79
CA LYS A 139 -0.69 15.75 4.93
C LYS A 139 0.44 15.80 3.90
N SER A 140 0.83 14.62 3.43
CA SER A 140 1.66 14.46 2.23
C SER A 140 2.94 15.31 2.25
N LEU A 141 3.34 15.88 1.11
CA LEU A 141 4.57 16.62 0.87
C LEU A 141 4.69 17.86 1.76
N LYS A 142 3.61 18.64 1.87
CA LYS A 142 3.60 19.84 2.73
C LYS A 142 3.94 19.47 4.18
N GLY A 143 3.36 18.38 4.68
CA GLY A 143 3.69 17.85 5.99
C GLY A 143 5.16 17.47 6.11
N LEU A 144 5.73 16.79 5.11
CA LEU A 144 7.16 16.41 5.09
C LEU A 144 8.07 17.64 5.11
N GLU A 145 7.78 18.64 4.27
CA GLU A 145 8.58 19.86 4.15
C GLU A 145 8.62 20.63 5.48
N MET A 146 7.48 20.69 6.18
CA MET A 146 7.38 21.32 7.50
C MET A 146 8.26 20.66 8.57
N VAL A 147 8.59 19.37 8.42
CA VAL A 147 9.50 18.65 9.33
C VAL A 147 10.87 18.40 8.72
N GLY A 148 11.22 19.14 7.66
CA GLY A 148 12.56 19.16 7.11
C GLY A 148 12.87 18.02 6.14
N PHE A 149 11.86 17.42 5.52
CA PHE A 149 12.05 16.37 4.51
C PHE A 149 11.39 16.73 3.19
N THR A 150 11.96 16.25 2.09
CA THR A 150 11.36 16.33 0.76
C THR A 150 11.72 15.09 -0.05
N TYR A 151 10.99 14.86 -1.14
CA TYR A 151 11.31 13.80 -2.09
C TYR A 151 12.01 14.39 -3.31
N VAL A 152 13.14 13.80 -3.68
CA VAL A 152 13.94 14.22 -4.85
C VAL A 152 14.13 13.03 -5.77
N PHE A 153 13.84 13.22 -7.06
CA PHE A 153 14.16 12.23 -8.08
C PHE A 153 15.68 12.20 -8.30
N ILE A 154 16.27 11.01 -8.15
CA ILE A 154 17.67 10.77 -8.47
C ILE A 154 17.72 10.04 -9.82
N PRO A 155 18.28 10.64 -10.88
CA PRO A 155 18.56 9.92 -12.12
C PRO A 155 19.72 8.94 -11.93
N CYS A 156 19.76 7.86 -12.72
CA CYS A 156 20.96 7.04 -12.84
C CYS A 156 21.76 7.44 -14.08
N GLU A 157 23.00 6.95 -14.20
CA GLU A 157 23.88 7.25 -15.35
C GLU A 157 23.24 6.87 -16.69
N SER A 158 22.45 5.79 -16.72
CA SER A 158 21.72 5.36 -17.92
C SER A 158 20.54 6.26 -18.27
N HIS A 159 20.05 7.09 -17.33
CA HIS A 159 18.83 7.90 -17.47
C HIS A 159 19.03 9.30 -16.86
N PRO A 160 19.91 10.15 -17.41
CA PRO A 160 20.24 11.44 -16.82
C PRO A 160 19.04 12.41 -16.78
N ASN A 161 18.09 12.26 -17.72
CA ASN A 161 17.02 13.24 -17.96
C ASN A 161 15.60 12.65 -17.91
N GLU A 162 15.44 11.35 -17.69
CA GLU A 162 14.14 10.67 -17.80
C GLU A 162 13.90 9.71 -16.63
N THR A 163 12.65 9.58 -16.20
CA THR A 163 12.23 8.48 -15.33
C THR A 163 12.36 7.18 -16.11
N CYS A 164 13.16 6.23 -15.61
CA CYS A 164 13.30 4.93 -16.26
C CYS A 164 11.95 4.24 -16.37
N THR A 165 11.46 4.09 -17.60
CA THR A 165 10.41 3.13 -17.89
C THR A 165 11.07 1.75 -17.93
N ILE A 166 10.63 0.86 -17.04
CA ILE A 166 11.25 -0.46 -16.85
C ILE A 166 11.26 -1.28 -18.15
N GLU A 167 10.34 -0.99 -19.07
CA GLU A 167 10.21 -1.64 -20.38
C GLU A 167 11.48 -1.59 -21.23
N LYS A 168 12.31 -0.54 -21.12
CA LYS A 168 13.46 -0.35 -22.02
C LYS A 168 14.77 -0.96 -21.51
N TYR A 169 14.91 -1.22 -20.21
CA TYR A 169 16.22 -1.56 -19.61
C TYR A 169 16.21 -2.73 -18.61
N GLY A 170 15.05 -3.33 -18.33
CA GLY A 170 14.93 -4.43 -17.38
C GLY A 170 15.01 -3.97 -15.91
N ALA A 171 14.19 -4.55 -15.05
CA ALA A 171 13.97 -4.10 -13.67
C ALA A 171 15.19 -4.20 -12.72
N GLN A 172 16.32 -4.77 -13.17
CA GLN A 172 17.36 -5.26 -12.26
C GLN A 172 18.49 -4.28 -11.92
N THR A 173 18.64 -3.14 -12.62
CA THR A 173 19.82 -2.28 -12.42
C THR A 173 19.56 -0.77 -12.37
N CYS A 174 18.34 -0.27 -12.61
CA CYS A 174 18.12 1.17 -12.47
C CYS A 174 18.10 1.57 -11.00
N GLN A 175 19.10 2.35 -10.57
CA GLN A 175 19.11 3.02 -9.27
C GLN A 175 18.32 4.33 -9.27
N CYS A 176 17.70 4.67 -10.39
CA CYS A 176 16.87 5.84 -10.51
C CYS A 176 15.64 5.72 -9.60
N GLY A 177 15.26 6.81 -8.97
CA GLY A 177 14.06 6.81 -8.14
C GLY A 177 13.89 8.06 -7.30
N THR A 178 12.68 8.22 -6.80
CA THR A 178 12.25 9.34 -5.97
C THR A 178 12.55 9.01 -4.51
N ARG A 179 13.58 9.65 -3.94
CA ARG A 179 14.13 9.30 -2.61
C ARG A 179 13.90 10.41 -1.59
N LEU A 180 13.71 10.01 -0.33
CA LEU A 180 13.53 10.94 0.78
C LEU A 180 14.87 11.60 1.13
N LYS A 181 14.86 12.92 1.24
CA LYS A 181 16.01 13.76 1.53
C LYS A 181 15.70 14.66 2.72
N HIS A 182 16.65 14.80 3.63
CA HIS A 182 16.58 15.79 4.69
C HIS A 182 17.07 17.14 4.16
N ILE A 183 16.21 18.16 4.23
CA ILE A 183 16.42 19.46 3.57
C ILE A 183 17.64 20.18 4.16
N ALA A 184 17.77 20.25 5.48
CA ALA A 184 18.82 21.09 6.08
C ALA A 184 20.24 20.52 5.89
N SER A 185 20.39 19.19 5.85
CA SER A 185 21.70 18.55 5.68
C SER A 185 21.97 18.06 4.25
N GLU A 186 20.99 18.23 3.35
CA GLU A 186 21.01 17.73 1.98
C GLU A 186 21.25 16.21 1.84
N ASN A 187 21.17 15.46 2.94
CA ASN A 187 21.45 14.04 2.96
C ASN A 187 20.21 13.22 2.59
N PHE A 188 20.40 12.24 1.71
CA PHE A 188 19.39 11.21 1.47
C PHE A 188 19.26 10.29 2.68
N ILE A 189 18.02 9.88 2.96
CA ILE A 189 17.75 8.93 4.03
C ILE A 189 18.08 7.52 3.53
N THR A 190 18.94 6.84 4.28
CA THR A 190 19.40 5.47 4.01
C THR A 190 19.17 4.59 5.23
N LYS A 191 19.36 3.28 5.10
CA LYS A 191 19.22 2.34 6.23
C LYS A 191 20.16 2.70 7.39
N GLU A 192 21.37 3.14 7.05
CA GLU A 192 22.46 3.44 7.97
C GLU A 192 22.23 4.74 8.74
N ASN A 193 21.69 5.77 8.08
CA ASN A 193 21.53 7.09 8.68
C ASN A 193 20.10 7.38 9.18
N ARG A 194 19.10 6.56 8.86
CA ARG A 194 17.69 6.84 9.18
C ARG A 194 17.46 7.21 10.64
N LEU A 195 18.10 6.50 11.58
CA LEU A 195 17.94 6.77 13.01
C LEU A 195 18.46 8.15 13.46
N ARG A 196 19.38 8.77 12.70
CA ARG A 196 19.84 10.14 12.95
C ARG A 196 18.78 11.17 12.60
N TYR A 197 17.88 10.87 11.67
CA TYR A 197 16.89 11.85 11.19
C TYR A 197 15.47 11.53 11.65
N ILE A 198 15.13 10.24 11.80
CA ILE A 198 13.79 9.75 12.08
C ILE A 198 13.90 8.73 13.20
N SER A 199 13.58 9.16 14.42
CA SER A 199 13.56 8.30 15.60
C SER A 199 12.45 7.24 15.48
N ASP A 200 12.66 6.09 16.11
CA ASP A 200 11.65 5.03 16.20
C ASP A 200 10.41 5.49 16.97
N GLY A 201 9.33 4.70 16.88
CA GLY A 201 8.09 4.99 17.60
C GLY A 201 7.28 6.12 16.96
N PRO A 202 6.74 7.08 17.74
CA PRO A 202 5.78 8.07 17.23
C PRO A 202 6.27 8.89 16.04
N MET A 203 7.54 9.31 16.04
CA MET A 203 8.11 10.08 14.93
C MET A 203 8.13 9.26 13.63
N TYR A 204 8.64 8.02 13.68
CA TYR A 204 8.59 7.09 12.54
C TYR A 204 7.16 6.89 12.02
N GLU A 205 6.20 6.69 12.91
CA GLU A 205 4.78 6.50 12.54
C GLU A 205 4.22 7.69 11.76
N VAL A 206 4.50 8.91 12.21
CA VAL A 206 4.04 10.13 11.56
C VAL A 206 4.76 10.41 10.25
N ILE A 207 6.09 10.29 10.20
CA ILE A 207 6.85 10.52 8.95
C ILE A 207 6.46 9.50 7.89
N THR A 208 6.34 8.21 8.24
CA THR A 208 5.91 7.19 7.29
C THR A 208 4.45 7.35 6.86
N ARG A 209 3.57 7.90 7.71
CA ARG A 209 2.21 8.28 7.27
C ARG A 209 2.28 9.33 6.16
N LEU A 210 3.06 10.39 6.35
CA LEU A 210 3.22 11.46 5.37
C LEU A 210 3.84 10.95 4.06
N CYS A 211 4.85 10.08 4.14
CA CYS A 211 5.46 9.44 2.98
C CYS A 211 4.45 8.59 2.19
N GLN A 212 3.59 7.84 2.88
CA GLN A 212 2.54 7.05 2.24
C GLN A 212 1.50 7.94 1.56
N GLU A 213 1.09 9.04 2.20
CA GLU A 213 0.16 10.01 1.63
C GLU A 213 0.73 10.64 0.35
N TYR A 214 2.00 11.03 0.37
CA TYR A 214 2.68 11.56 -0.82
C TYR A 214 2.77 10.55 -1.95
N ALA A 215 3.16 9.31 -1.65
CA ALA A 215 3.19 8.24 -2.64
C ALA A 215 1.82 7.98 -3.27
N GLN A 216 0.74 8.05 -2.48
CA GLN A 216 -0.63 7.90 -2.98
C GLN A 216 -1.03 9.08 -3.87
N GLU A 217 -0.73 10.31 -3.49
CA GLU A 217 -0.96 11.50 -4.31
C GLU A 217 -0.20 11.44 -5.64
N LEU A 218 1.03 10.90 -5.63
CA LEU A 218 1.81 10.70 -6.84
C LEU A 218 1.14 9.67 -7.77
N MET A 219 0.71 8.51 -7.23
CA MET A 219 -0.05 7.52 -8.01
C MET A 219 -1.36 8.11 -8.56
N MET A 220 -2.08 8.89 -7.76
CA MET A 220 -3.31 9.58 -8.18
C MET A 220 -3.04 10.54 -9.34
N LYS A 221 -2.00 11.36 -9.22
CA LYS A 221 -1.62 12.33 -10.24
C LYS A 221 -1.20 11.66 -11.55
N GLU A 222 -0.34 10.66 -11.48
CA GLU A 222 0.26 10.05 -12.68
C GLU A 222 -0.69 9.12 -13.43
N ALA A 223 -1.63 8.48 -12.72
CA ALA A 223 -2.57 7.54 -13.32
C ALA A 223 -4.02 8.00 -13.25
N THR A 224 -4.26 9.28 -12.99
CA THR A 224 -5.60 9.88 -12.90
C THR A 224 -6.52 9.08 -11.99
N LEU A 225 -6.01 8.71 -10.79
CA LEU A 225 -6.76 7.91 -9.83
C LEU A 225 -7.46 8.78 -8.79
N HIS A 226 -8.61 8.32 -8.33
CA HIS A 226 -9.44 8.98 -7.32
C HIS A 226 -9.80 8.03 -6.19
N TRP A 227 -10.02 8.61 -5.01
CA TRP A 227 -10.55 7.89 -3.87
C TRP A 227 -12.07 7.74 -4.00
N VAL A 228 -12.56 6.51 -3.92
CA VAL A 228 -13.99 6.19 -3.84
C VAL A 228 -14.32 5.61 -2.48
N SER A 229 -15.37 6.13 -1.84
CA SER A 229 -15.85 5.68 -0.53
C SER A 229 -16.76 4.47 -0.70
N VAL A 230 -16.24 3.28 -0.40
CA VAL A 230 -16.95 2.01 -0.54
C VAL A 230 -18.01 1.80 0.55
N CYS A 231 -17.77 2.36 1.73
CA CYS A 231 -18.66 2.22 2.88
C CYS A 231 -18.51 3.41 3.81
N GLU A 232 -19.53 4.27 3.80
CA GLU A 232 -19.64 5.41 4.73
C GLU A 232 -20.29 5.03 6.06
N VAL A 233 -20.84 3.81 6.20
CA VAL A 233 -21.70 3.45 7.32
C VAL A 233 -20.99 3.66 8.66
N ILE A 234 -21.40 4.77 9.30
CA ILE A 234 -21.48 5.27 10.69
C ILE A 234 -20.94 4.36 11.80
N THR A 235 -19.84 3.66 11.56
CA THR A 235 -19.10 2.92 12.57
C THR A 235 -17.82 3.71 12.79
N LYS A 236 -17.65 4.22 14.01
CA LYS A 236 -16.58 5.11 14.47
C LYS A 236 -15.19 4.66 13.97
N GLY A 237 -14.78 5.09 12.79
CA GLY A 237 -13.54 4.64 12.15
C GLY A 237 -13.32 5.30 10.81
N ASN A 238 -12.14 5.05 10.23
CA ASN A 238 -11.80 5.55 8.91
C ASN A 238 -12.73 4.94 7.85
N PRO A 239 -13.16 5.71 6.84
CA PRO A 239 -13.95 5.20 5.74
C PRO A 239 -13.17 4.12 4.97
N ILE A 240 -13.87 3.10 4.51
CA ILE A 240 -13.30 2.13 3.57
C ILE A 240 -13.24 2.81 2.23
N ARG A 241 -12.04 2.94 1.68
CA ARG A 241 -11.80 3.62 0.41
C ARG A 241 -10.97 2.75 -0.51
N ILE A 242 -11.22 2.91 -1.80
CA ILE A 242 -10.46 2.29 -2.90
C ILE A 242 -9.92 3.40 -3.78
N LEU A 243 -8.72 3.18 -4.33
CA LEU A 243 -8.15 4.08 -5.32
C LEU A 243 -8.46 3.50 -6.70
N VAL A 244 -9.23 4.20 -7.52
CA VAL A 244 -9.68 3.73 -8.83
C VAL A 244 -9.40 4.77 -9.91
N ASP A 245 -9.29 4.32 -11.16
CA ASP A 245 -9.23 5.21 -12.32
C ASP A 245 -10.43 6.16 -12.37
N GLN A 246 -10.24 7.41 -12.80
CA GLN A 246 -11.30 8.43 -12.89
C GLN A 246 -12.51 7.95 -13.69
N ASP A 247 -12.26 7.17 -14.73
CA ASP A 247 -13.28 6.65 -15.64
C ASP A 247 -13.78 5.27 -15.22
N TYR A 248 -13.39 4.79 -14.04
CA TYR A 248 -13.78 3.46 -13.58
C TYR A 248 -15.30 3.41 -13.40
N PRO A 249 -16.02 2.39 -13.92
CA PRO A 249 -17.48 2.40 -13.98
C PRO A 249 -18.22 2.59 -12.64
N VAL A 250 -17.59 2.20 -11.53
CA VAL A 250 -18.14 2.41 -10.17
C VAL A 250 -18.27 3.89 -9.81
N PHE A 251 -17.42 4.76 -10.37
CA PHE A 251 -17.44 6.21 -10.14
C PHE A 251 -18.65 6.90 -10.78
N ALA A 252 -19.08 6.42 -11.95
CA ALA A 252 -20.18 7.01 -12.71
C ALA A 252 -21.52 6.94 -11.95
N GLU A 253 -21.78 5.85 -11.21
CA GLU A 253 -23.07 5.67 -10.53
C GLU A 253 -23.23 6.52 -9.25
N GLU A 254 -22.16 6.71 -8.47
CA GLU A 254 -22.25 7.51 -7.23
C GLU A 254 -22.50 9.00 -7.52
N CYS A 255 -21.94 9.51 -8.62
CA CYS A 255 -22.17 10.90 -9.04
C CYS A 255 -23.63 11.18 -9.42
N HIS A 256 -24.38 10.17 -9.87
CA HIS A 256 -25.77 10.35 -10.29
C HIS A 256 -26.80 10.05 -9.18
N GLY A 257 -26.44 9.26 -8.16
CA GLY A 257 -27.37 8.83 -7.11
C GLY A 257 -27.47 9.69 -5.84
N LEU A 258 -26.50 10.59 -5.58
CA LEU A 258 -26.44 11.39 -4.34
C LEU A 258 -26.98 12.82 -4.46
N SER A 259 -27.76 13.13 -5.50
CA SER A 259 -28.41 14.44 -5.70
C SER A 259 -29.47 14.82 -4.65
N HIS A 260 -29.55 14.13 -3.50
CA HIS A 260 -30.43 14.48 -2.38
C HIS A 260 -29.69 14.80 -1.06
N GLY A 261 -28.35 14.87 -1.06
CA GLY A 261 -27.57 15.10 0.16
C GLY A 261 -26.46 16.14 0.01
N SER A 262 -26.83 17.41 -0.20
CA SER A 262 -26.05 18.65 0.02
C SER A 262 -24.58 18.53 0.46
N THR A 263 -23.68 18.08 -0.42
CA THR A 263 -22.25 18.43 -0.34
C THR A 263 -22.01 19.61 -1.27
N HIS A 264 -21.59 20.74 -0.68
CA HIS A 264 -21.23 21.96 -1.39
C HIS A 264 -19.95 21.75 -2.22
N HIS A 265 -20.03 21.05 -3.35
CA HIS A 265 -19.09 21.29 -4.43
C HIS A 265 -19.54 22.55 -5.17
N THR A 266 -18.67 23.55 -5.23
CA THR A 266 -18.97 24.81 -5.91
C THR A 266 -19.18 24.55 -7.40
N ALA A 267 -20.27 25.08 -7.97
CA ALA A 267 -20.66 24.90 -9.37
C ALA A 267 -19.57 25.22 -10.42
N LYS A 268 -18.49 25.91 -10.02
CA LYS A 268 -17.32 26.16 -10.87
C LYS A 268 -16.45 24.93 -11.17
N GLU A 269 -16.34 23.94 -10.27
CA GLU A 269 -15.48 22.76 -10.52
C GLU A 269 -16.14 21.75 -11.46
N GLN A 270 -17.48 21.71 -11.56
CA GLN A 270 -18.18 20.83 -12.48
C GLN A 270 -18.18 21.32 -13.94
N ASP A 271 -18.09 22.64 -14.16
CA ASP A 271 -18.10 23.23 -15.49
C ASP A 271 -16.76 23.05 -16.24
N ASP A 272 -15.64 22.93 -15.51
CA ASP A 272 -14.32 22.69 -16.12
C ASP A 272 -14.10 21.21 -16.49
N ILE A 273 -14.79 20.27 -15.86
CA ILE A 273 -14.69 18.83 -16.16
C ILE A 273 -15.50 18.46 -17.41
N SER A 274 -16.62 19.15 -17.68
CA SER A 274 -17.54 18.78 -18.75
C SER A 274 -17.14 19.27 -20.16
N LYS A 275 -16.21 20.24 -20.28
CA LYS A 275 -15.94 20.92 -21.56
C LYS A 275 -14.79 20.36 -22.39
N ASN A 276 -13.96 19.45 -21.86
CA ASN A 276 -12.73 19.02 -22.53
C ASN A 276 -12.55 17.51 -22.74
N GLY A 277 -13.52 16.66 -22.37
CA GLY A 277 -13.41 15.22 -22.56
C GLY A 277 -14.48 14.68 -23.49
N GLU A 278 -14.11 14.29 -24.72
CA GLU A 278 -14.85 13.23 -25.40
C GLU A 278 -14.78 11.99 -24.49
N GLY A 279 -15.86 11.72 -23.76
CA GLY A 279 -15.92 10.59 -22.84
C GLY A 279 -15.77 9.29 -23.61
N VAL A 280 -14.55 8.76 -23.69
CA VAL A 280 -14.29 7.44 -24.24
C VAL A 280 -15.02 6.46 -23.34
N ASP A 281 -15.99 5.72 -23.88
CA ASP A 281 -16.62 4.64 -23.13
C ASP A 281 -15.57 3.59 -22.78
N ARG A 282 -15.23 3.51 -21.49
CA ARG A 282 -14.28 2.55 -20.93
C ARG A 282 -14.96 1.28 -20.42
N SER A 283 -16.24 1.09 -20.73
CA SER A 283 -16.95 -0.15 -20.45
C SER A 283 -16.29 -1.32 -21.19
N GLY A 284 -16.16 -2.45 -20.50
CA GLY A 284 -15.50 -3.64 -21.04
C GLY A 284 -13.97 -3.58 -21.09
N LEU A 285 -13.33 -2.49 -20.66
CA LEU A 285 -11.86 -2.47 -20.50
C LEU A 285 -11.42 -3.45 -19.40
N GLU A 286 -10.23 -4.01 -19.61
CA GLU A 286 -9.57 -4.90 -18.66
C GLU A 286 -9.19 -4.12 -17.40
N THR A 287 -9.34 -4.75 -16.23
CA THR A 287 -9.02 -4.16 -14.93
C THR A 287 -7.79 -4.80 -14.32
N PHE A 288 -6.83 -3.97 -13.93
CA PHE A 288 -5.73 -4.35 -13.06
C PHE A 288 -6.03 -4.03 -11.60
N LEU A 289 -6.18 -5.08 -10.79
CA LEU A 289 -6.51 -5.00 -9.37
C LEU A 289 -5.25 -5.24 -8.52
N ILE A 290 -4.88 -4.26 -7.70
CA ILE A 290 -3.77 -4.36 -6.75
C ILE A 290 -4.32 -4.49 -5.33
N THR A 291 -3.83 -5.50 -4.61
CA THR A 291 -4.22 -5.74 -3.22
C THR A 291 -2.97 -5.90 -2.34
N THR A 292 -2.82 -4.99 -1.37
CA THR A 292 -1.64 -4.94 -0.49
C THR A 292 -1.82 -5.80 0.76
N GLY A 293 -0.69 -6.18 1.38
CA GLY A 293 -0.67 -7.04 2.56
C GLY A 293 -1.32 -6.43 3.82
N LYS A 294 -1.32 -7.21 4.90
CA LYS A 294 -1.75 -6.78 6.23
C LYS A 294 -0.70 -5.85 6.83
N GLY A 295 -1.14 -4.87 7.60
CA GLY A 295 -0.27 -4.08 8.48
C GLY A 295 -0.61 -2.60 8.40
N LYS A 296 0.38 -1.77 8.72
CA LYS A 296 0.24 -0.31 8.69
C LYS A 296 0.42 0.32 7.29
N VAL A 297 0.50 -0.52 6.25
CA VAL A 297 0.60 -0.08 4.85
C VAL A 297 -0.80 0.26 4.30
N ARG A 298 -0.91 1.34 3.52
CA ARG A 298 -2.16 1.77 2.88
C ARG A 298 -2.26 1.26 1.43
N ALA A 299 -3.33 1.62 0.71
CA ALA A 299 -3.50 1.27 -0.70
C ALA A 299 -2.24 1.61 -1.52
N GLY A 300 -1.75 0.61 -2.26
CA GLY A 300 -0.61 0.73 -3.17
C GLY A 300 0.75 0.84 -2.48
N ILE A 301 0.82 0.71 -1.15
CA ILE A 301 2.08 0.73 -0.40
C ILE A 301 2.50 -0.70 -0.08
N PHE A 302 3.74 -1.06 -0.42
CA PHE A 302 4.34 -2.36 -0.08
C PHE A 302 5.30 -2.28 1.11
N SER A 303 5.97 -1.13 1.32
CA SER A 303 6.91 -0.96 2.43
C SER A 303 6.93 0.45 3.00
N ARG A 304 6.66 0.58 4.30
CA ARG A 304 6.88 1.85 5.03
C ARG A 304 8.37 2.16 5.20
N GLN A 305 9.19 1.12 5.34
CA GLN A 305 10.62 1.29 5.53
C GLN A 305 11.28 1.78 4.25
N HIS A 306 11.04 1.11 3.12
CA HIS A 306 11.67 1.50 1.85
C HIS A 306 11.18 2.84 1.32
N LEU A 307 9.99 3.31 1.69
CA LEU A 307 9.57 4.69 1.43
C LEU A 307 10.54 5.71 2.01
N LEU A 308 11.17 5.40 3.15
CA LEU A 308 12.17 6.26 3.77
C LEU A 308 13.56 6.04 3.19
N ILE A 309 14.00 4.77 3.06
CA ILE A 309 15.43 4.46 2.86
C ILE A 309 15.83 4.13 1.43
N SER A 310 14.86 3.81 0.58
CA SER A 310 15.10 3.38 -0.81
C SER A 310 14.50 4.38 -1.78
N SER A 311 13.28 4.16 -2.25
CA SER A 311 12.60 5.03 -3.23
C SER A 311 11.08 4.83 -3.17
N ILE A 312 10.31 5.73 -3.76
CA ILE A 312 8.86 5.53 -3.94
C ILE A 312 8.60 4.34 -4.87
N GLU A 313 9.35 4.23 -5.96
CA GLU A 313 9.19 3.23 -7.00
C GLU A 313 9.36 1.81 -6.46
N SER A 314 10.37 1.58 -5.62
CA SER A 314 10.63 0.26 -5.02
C SER A 314 9.64 -0.12 -3.92
N SER A 315 8.91 0.85 -3.36
CA SER A 315 8.14 0.69 -2.12
C SER A 315 6.63 0.69 -2.33
N THR A 316 6.20 0.89 -3.57
CA THR A 316 4.80 1.16 -3.92
C THR A 316 4.41 0.43 -5.20
N ALA A 317 3.13 0.48 -5.52
CA ALA A 317 2.58 0.01 -6.77
C ALA A 317 2.78 0.99 -7.93
N LEU A 318 3.44 2.13 -7.74
CA LEU A 318 3.57 3.17 -8.76
C LEU A 318 4.11 2.65 -10.11
N PRO A 319 5.17 1.81 -10.17
CA PRO A 319 5.64 1.24 -11.45
C PRO A 319 4.57 0.38 -12.12
N MET A 320 3.87 -0.46 -11.36
CA MET A 320 2.79 -1.30 -11.86
C MET A 320 1.61 -0.46 -12.37
N VAL A 321 1.30 0.63 -11.69
CA VAL A 321 0.24 1.57 -12.06
C VAL A 321 0.57 2.26 -13.40
N ARG A 322 1.82 2.69 -13.60
CA ARG A 322 2.29 3.26 -14.88
C ARG A 322 2.14 2.27 -16.04
N ASP A 323 2.59 1.03 -15.84
CA ASP A 323 2.52 -0.03 -16.87
C ASP A 323 1.08 -0.45 -17.18
N ALA A 324 0.18 -0.43 -16.19
CA ALA A 324 -1.24 -0.67 -16.41
C ALA A 324 -1.89 0.45 -17.25
N LYS A 325 -1.55 1.72 -17.00
CA LYS A 325 -2.01 2.86 -17.81
C LYS A 325 -1.47 2.78 -19.23
N SER A 326 -0.19 2.46 -19.44
CA SER A 326 0.39 2.33 -20.78
C SER A 326 -0.30 1.24 -21.61
N ARG A 327 -0.86 0.24 -20.94
CA ARG A 327 -1.64 -0.84 -21.56
C ARG A 327 -3.15 -0.57 -21.64
N ASN A 328 -3.58 0.68 -21.43
CA ASN A 328 -4.98 1.11 -21.42
C ASN A 328 -5.90 0.24 -20.54
N MET A 329 -5.43 -0.11 -19.34
CA MET A 329 -6.24 -0.85 -18.36
C MET A 329 -6.93 0.11 -17.40
N ASN A 330 -8.08 -0.30 -16.90
CA ASN A 330 -8.66 0.22 -15.68
C ASN A 330 -7.77 -0.18 -14.48
N ILE A 331 -7.69 0.67 -13.47
CA ILE A 331 -6.89 0.40 -12.27
C ILE A 331 -7.78 0.46 -11.04
N ALA A 332 -7.64 -0.52 -10.15
CA ALA A 332 -8.26 -0.53 -8.84
C ALA A 332 -7.23 -0.97 -7.78
N ILE A 333 -7.09 -0.20 -6.70
CA ILE A 333 -6.18 -0.50 -5.59
C ILE A 333 -6.97 -0.51 -4.29
N LEU A 334 -6.93 -1.66 -3.60
CA LEU A 334 -7.63 -1.83 -2.33
C LEU A 334 -6.78 -1.32 -1.15
N ASP A 335 -7.44 -0.75 -0.14
CA ASP A 335 -6.85 -0.52 1.18
C ASP A 335 -7.46 -1.49 2.20
N PRO A 336 -6.94 -2.73 2.33
CA PRO A 336 -7.48 -3.67 3.32
C PRO A 336 -7.27 -3.17 4.76
N ASN A 337 -6.31 -2.26 4.99
CA ASN A 337 -5.96 -1.77 6.31
C ASN A 337 -6.64 -0.44 6.67
N ALA A 338 -7.60 0.04 5.87
CA ALA A 338 -8.30 1.31 6.10
C ALA A 338 -8.81 1.47 7.55
N ARG A 339 -9.33 0.37 8.12
CA ARG A 339 -9.85 0.30 9.50
C ARG A 339 -8.89 -0.38 10.49
N GLY A 340 -7.63 -0.55 10.11
CA GLY A 340 -6.57 -1.18 10.91
C GLY A 340 -6.42 -2.70 10.68
N ASP A 341 -5.32 -3.24 11.20
CA ASP A 341 -4.80 -4.58 10.85
C ASP A 341 -5.73 -5.76 11.22
N ARG A 342 -6.68 -5.55 12.15
CA ARG A 342 -7.56 -6.63 12.66
C ARG A 342 -8.81 -6.86 11.83
N VAL A 343 -9.14 -5.95 10.91
CA VAL A 343 -10.38 -5.98 10.12
C VAL A 343 -10.12 -6.12 8.62
N GLY A 344 -8.91 -6.55 8.26
CA GLY A 344 -8.45 -6.65 6.88
C GLY A 344 -9.40 -7.39 5.94
N MET A 345 -9.91 -8.55 6.36
CA MET A 345 -10.84 -9.34 5.55
C MET A 345 -12.17 -8.62 5.31
N ALA A 346 -12.79 -8.05 6.35
CA ALA A 346 -14.06 -7.36 6.20
C ALA A 346 -13.95 -6.12 5.28
N THR A 347 -12.84 -5.38 5.40
CA THR A 347 -12.53 -4.27 4.50
C THR A 347 -12.33 -4.74 3.06
N TYR A 348 -11.62 -5.84 2.88
CA TYR A 348 -11.36 -6.45 1.58
C TYR A 348 -12.67 -6.89 0.89
N GLU A 349 -13.52 -7.66 1.58
CA GLU A 349 -14.81 -8.15 1.07
C GLU A 349 -15.74 -7.00 0.68
N GLN A 350 -15.83 -5.96 1.52
CA GLN A 350 -16.65 -4.78 1.24
C GLN A 350 -16.14 -4.06 -0.01
N SER A 351 -14.83 -3.94 -0.18
CA SER A 351 -14.22 -3.31 -1.37
C SER A 351 -14.47 -4.12 -2.64
N MET A 352 -14.26 -5.44 -2.58
CA MET A 352 -14.52 -6.33 -3.71
C MET A 352 -15.99 -6.36 -4.12
N ARG A 353 -16.92 -6.30 -3.15
CA ARG A 353 -18.36 -6.24 -3.43
C ARG A 353 -18.77 -4.94 -4.13
N VAL A 354 -18.16 -3.80 -3.81
CA VAL A 354 -18.45 -2.56 -4.54
C VAL A 354 -17.85 -2.59 -5.94
N LEU A 355 -16.63 -3.14 -6.08
CA LEU A 355 -15.97 -3.23 -7.38
C LEU A 355 -16.61 -4.24 -8.34
N PHE A 356 -17.06 -5.38 -7.83
CA PHE A 356 -17.45 -6.53 -8.66
C PHE A 356 -18.77 -7.19 -8.25
N GLY A 357 -19.43 -6.71 -7.20
CA GLY A 357 -20.68 -7.28 -6.73
C GLY A 357 -21.86 -6.94 -7.63
N HIS A 358 -22.84 -7.85 -7.69
CA HIS A 358 -24.10 -7.62 -8.38
C HIS A 358 -24.94 -6.59 -7.62
N LYS A 359 -25.01 -5.36 -8.13
CA LYS A 359 -26.09 -4.42 -7.79
C LYS A 359 -27.31 -4.81 -8.62
N ASP A 360 -28.11 -5.74 -8.10
CA ASP A 360 -29.33 -6.27 -8.71
C ASP A 360 -29.14 -6.89 -10.11
N LYS A 361 -30.03 -7.82 -10.50
CA LYS A 361 -29.89 -8.59 -11.75
C LYS A 361 -29.94 -7.72 -13.03
N THR A 362 -30.23 -6.43 -12.91
CA THR A 362 -30.50 -5.53 -14.03
C THR A 362 -29.36 -4.58 -14.36
N ASN A 363 -28.35 -4.40 -13.49
CA ASN A 363 -27.25 -3.46 -13.72
C ASN A 363 -25.88 -4.14 -13.54
N THR A 364 -25.58 -5.12 -14.41
CA THR A 364 -24.23 -5.68 -14.45
C THR A 364 -23.30 -4.66 -15.10
N VAL A 365 -22.49 -4.00 -14.28
CA VAL A 365 -21.36 -3.21 -14.77
C VAL A 365 -20.52 -4.10 -15.71
N ASN A 366 -20.39 -3.66 -16.97
CA ASN A 366 -19.55 -4.32 -17.95
C ASN A 366 -18.08 -4.04 -17.60
N ILE A 367 -17.57 -4.83 -16.66
CA ILE A 367 -16.14 -4.87 -16.34
C ILE A 367 -15.56 -5.98 -17.19
N GLY A 368 -14.50 -5.65 -17.96
CA GLY A 368 -13.78 -6.62 -18.75
C GLY A 368 -13.01 -7.63 -17.89
N ASP A 369 -11.98 -8.19 -18.49
CA ASP A 369 -11.12 -9.18 -17.83
C ASP A 369 -10.33 -8.56 -16.66
N VAL A 370 -10.12 -9.35 -15.61
CA VAL A 370 -9.47 -8.91 -14.36
C VAL A 370 -8.10 -9.59 -14.19
N TYR A 371 -7.08 -8.76 -13.92
CA TYR A 371 -5.71 -9.18 -13.64
C TYR A 371 -5.38 -8.74 -12.22
N ILE A 372 -4.93 -9.67 -11.36
CA ILE A 372 -4.79 -9.40 -9.92
C ILE A 372 -3.34 -9.52 -9.48
N LEU A 373 -2.83 -8.49 -8.82
CA LEU A 373 -1.61 -8.55 -8.01
C LEU A 373 -1.99 -8.66 -6.53
N ALA A 374 -1.68 -9.80 -5.91
CA ALA A 374 -1.99 -10.09 -4.51
C ALA A 374 -0.72 -10.30 -3.67
N HIS A 375 -0.31 -9.22 -3.00
CA HIS A 375 0.88 -9.22 -2.16
C HIS A 375 0.63 -9.67 -0.71
N SER A 376 1.45 -10.58 -0.22
CA SER A 376 1.48 -10.97 1.20
C SER A 376 0.13 -11.51 1.68
N ALA A 377 -0.38 -10.96 2.80
CA ALA A 377 -1.65 -11.37 3.39
C ALA A 377 -2.87 -11.20 2.48
N SER A 378 -2.80 -10.35 1.44
CA SER A 378 -3.93 -10.16 0.53
C SER A 378 -4.24 -11.39 -0.31
N GLY A 379 -3.26 -12.24 -0.60
CA GLY A 379 -3.58 -13.48 -1.30
C GLY A 379 -4.43 -14.42 -0.45
N SER A 380 -4.24 -14.45 0.88
CA SER A 380 -5.19 -15.16 1.76
C SER A 380 -6.59 -14.55 1.76
N GLN A 381 -6.67 -13.22 1.69
CA GLN A 381 -7.95 -12.51 1.61
C GLN A 381 -8.65 -12.82 0.29
N LEU A 382 -7.92 -12.80 -0.82
CA LEU A 382 -8.41 -13.19 -2.14
C LEU A 382 -8.91 -14.63 -2.14
N THR A 383 -8.11 -15.58 -1.64
CA THR A 383 -8.52 -17.00 -1.57
C THR A 383 -9.83 -17.16 -0.81
N ARG A 384 -9.95 -16.53 0.37
CA ARG A 384 -11.18 -16.58 1.17
C ARG A 384 -12.37 -15.92 0.49
N TYR A 385 -12.15 -14.78 -0.17
CA TYR A 385 -13.19 -14.09 -0.92
C TYR A 385 -13.74 -14.98 -2.04
N LEU A 386 -12.85 -15.65 -2.78
CA LEU A 386 -13.22 -16.54 -3.87
C LEU A 386 -13.96 -17.80 -3.39
N GLN A 387 -13.71 -18.32 -2.18
CA GLN A 387 -14.50 -19.42 -1.64
C GLN A 387 -16.00 -19.08 -1.52
N THR A 388 -16.31 -17.83 -1.18
CA THR A 388 -17.69 -17.39 -0.94
C THR A 388 -18.32 -16.72 -2.16
N ASN A 389 -17.53 -16.03 -2.98
CA ASN A 389 -18.02 -15.18 -4.07
C ASN A 389 -17.40 -15.52 -5.43
N GLY A 390 -16.66 -16.64 -5.52
CA GLY A 390 -15.89 -17.03 -6.70
C GLY A 390 -16.75 -17.28 -7.94
N GLU A 391 -17.97 -17.81 -7.77
CA GLU A 391 -18.85 -18.14 -8.90
C GLU A 391 -19.09 -16.96 -9.86
N HIS A 392 -19.16 -15.74 -9.31
CA HIS A 392 -19.43 -14.54 -10.10
C HIS A 392 -18.17 -13.91 -10.70
N ILE A 393 -17.08 -13.86 -9.93
CA ILE A 393 -15.88 -13.12 -10.30
C ILE A 393 -14.83 -13.97 -11.01
N LEU A 394 -14.69 -15.26 -10.66
CA LEU A 394 -13.65 -16.13 -11.18
C LEU A 394 -13.67 -16.24 -12.71
N PRO A 395 -14.83 -16.31 -13.40
CA PRO A 395 -14.86 -16.32 -14.86
C PRO A 395 -14.25 -15.07 -15.52
N ARG A 396 -14.19 -13.95 -14.79
CA ARG A 396 -13.58 -12.69 -15.26
C ARG A 396 -12.10 -12.60 -14.92
N ILE A 397 -11.58 -13.38 -13.97
CA ILE A 397 -10.17 -13.33 -13.59
C ILE A 397 -9.36 -14.09 -14.64
N LYS A 398 -8.54 -13.37 -15.40
CA LYS A 398 -7.65 -13.97 -16.41
C LYS A 398 -6.30 -14.34 -15.84
N ALA A 399 -5.80 -13.57 -14.88
CA ALA A 399 -4.51 -13.86 -14.27
C ALA A 399 -4.40 -13.41 -12.82
N ILE A 400 -3.62 -14.15 -12.03
CA ILE A 400 -3.23 -13.76 -10.68
C ILE A 400 -1.71 -13.87 -10.53
N ALA A 401 -1.10 -12.84 -9.96
CA ALA A 401 0.26 -12.88 -9.43
C ALA A 401 0.21 -12.80 -7.91
N PHE A 402 0.57 -13.89 -7.24
CA PHE A 402 0.79 -13.89 -5.79
C PHE A 402 2.24 -13.51 -5.50
N THR A 403 2.48 -12.54 -4.63
CA THR A 403 3.85 -12.13 -4.26
C THR A 403 4.09 -12.33 -2.77
N ASP A 404 4.86 -13.37 -2.46
CA ASP A 404 5.14 -13.89 -1.12
C ASP A 404 3.88 -13.95 -0.23
N SER A 405 2.83 -14.49 -0.84
CA SER A 405 1.53 -14.56 -0.23
C SER A 405 1.41 -15.70 0.77
N ASN A 406 0.66 -15.49 1.85
CA ASN A 406 0.49 -16.50 2.88
C ASN A 406 -0.69 -17.47 2.67
N HIS A 407 -1.34 -17.48 1.50
CA HIS A 407 -2.48 -18.35 1.22
C HIS A 407 -2.12 -19.85 1.25
N SER A 408 -3.14 -20.70 1.19
CA SER A 408 -2.96 -22.13 1.03
C SER A 408 -4.03 -22.77 0.15
N ILE A 409 -3.60 -23.64 -0.76
CA ILE A 409 -4.44 -24.48 -1.61
C ILE A 409 -5.32 -25.44 -0.80
N GLN A 410 -4.88 -25.82 0.42
CA GLN A 410 -5.63 -26.70 1.31
C GLN A 410 -6.97 -26.09 1.76
N TRP A 411 -7.08 -24.74 1.73
CA TRP A 411 -8.34 -24.06 2.01
C TRP A 411 -9.35 -24.31 0.89
N LEU A 412 -8.89 -24.60 -0.32
CA LEU A 412 -9.71 -24.83 -1.52
C LEU A 412 -10.06 -26.30 -1.74
N LYS A 413 -9.86 -27.19 -0.76
CA LYS A 413 -10.17 -28.63 -0.88
C LYS A 413 -11.61 -28.95 -1.30
N ASN A 414 -12.56 -28.09 -0.93
CA ASN A 414 -13.98 -28.21 -1.30
C ASN A 414 -14.37 -27.35 -2.52
N HIS A 415 -13.39 -26.70 -3.16
CA HIS A 415 -13.57 -25.76 -4.27
C HIS A 415 -12.59 -26.10 -5.39
N SER A 416 -12.72 -27.31 -5.95
CA SER A 416 -11.78 -27.87 -6.93
C SER A 416 -11.58 -27.00 -8.16
N HIS A 417 -12.61 -26.26 -8.61
CA HIS A 417 -12.51 -25.33 -9.72
C HIS A 417 -11.59 -24.13 -9.41
N ILE A 418 -11.62 -23.60 -8.18
CA ILE A 418 -10.71 -22.53 -7.73
C ILE A 418 -9.29 -23.08 -7.56
N SER A 419 -9.14 -24.26 -6.94
CA SER A 419 -7.85 -24.93 -6.79
C SER A 419 -7.19 -25.16 -8.14
N SER A 420 -7.96 -25.68 -9.11
CA SER A 420 -7.48 -25.92 -10.48
C SER A 420 -7.06 -24.62 -11.17
N PHE A 421 -7.77 -23.51 -10.94
CA PHE A 421 -7.37 -22.20 -11.46
C PHE A 421 -6.04 -21.73 -10.85
N PHE A 422 -5.86 -21.88 -9.53
CA PHE A 422 -4.64 -21.51 -8.82
C PHE A 422 -3.42 -22.31 -9.30
N GLU A 423 -3.62 -23.58 -9.66
CA GLU A 423 -2.56 -24.45 -10.18
C GLU A 423 -2.40 -24.38 -11.71
N SER A 424 -3.19 -23.56 -12.40
CA SER A 424 -3.13 -23.38 -13.86
C SER A 424 -2.11 -22.33 -14.29
N ASP A 425 -1.86 -22.28 -15.60
CA ASP A 425 -1.11 -21.22 -16.29
C ASP A 425 -1.65 -19.80 -16.08
N SER A 426 -2.84 -19.63 -15.48
CA SER A 426 -3.40 -18.31 -15.15
C SER A 426 -2.75 -17.70 -13.90
N THR A 427 -2.05 -18.51 -13.11
CA THR A 427 -1.51 -18.08 -11.81
C THR A 427 0.01 -18.19 -11.79
N ILE A 428 0.67 -17.15 -11.28
CA ILE A 428 2.09 -17.17 -10.97
C ILE A 428 2.29 -16.86 -9.48
N TYR A 429 3.22 -17.57 -8.85
CA TYR A 429 3.71 -17.25 -7.52
C TYR A 429 5.13 -16.70 -7.62
N VAL A 430 5.36 -15.50 -7.08
CA VAL A 430 6.69 -14.92 -6.94
C VAL A 430 7.09 -14.97 -5.47
N ARG A 431 8.18 -15.67 -5.15
CA ARG A 431 8.64 -15.82 -3.77
C ARG A 431 9.93 -15.06 -3.50
N SER A 432 10.10 -14.58 -2.27
CA SER A 432 11.40 -14.12 -1.78
C SER A 432 12.33 -15.31 -1.59
N SER A 433 13.62 -15.07 -1.82
CA SER A 433 14.66 -16.01 -1.47
C SER A 433 14.90 -15.98 0.03
N ASN A 434 15.00 -17.13 0.68
CA ASN A 434 15.12 -17.23 2.12
C ASN A 434 16.49 -17.80 2.50
N GLU A 435 17.25 -17.02 3.27
CA GLU A 435 18.63 -17.38 3.63
C GLU A 435 18.77 -18.68 4.44
N TYR A 436 17.70 -19.11 5.10
CA TYR A 436 17.67 -20.30 5.95
C TYR A 436 17.07 -21.52 5.24
N ARG A 437 16.28 -21.31 4.19
CA ARG A 437 15.55 -22.39 3.48
C ARG A 437 16.18 -22.72 2.13
N ASP A 438 16.72 -21.73 1.44
CA ASP A 438 17.06 -21.85 0.02
C ASP A 438 18.58 -21.96 -0.15
N GLU A 439 19.02 -23.08 -0.72
CA GLU A 439 20.39 -23.24 -1.18
C GLU A 439 20.70 -22.20 -2.28
N ASP A 440 21.89 -21.62 -2.18
CA ASP A 440 22.39 -20.57 -3.07
C ASP A 440 21.47 -19.36 -3.20
N TRP A 441 20.73 -18.99 -2.14
CA TRP A 441 19.79 -17.86 -2.14
C TRP A 441 20.40 -16.56 -2.68
N LYS A 442 21.71 -16.33 -2.48
CA LYS A 442 22.45 -15.15 -2.96
C LYS A 442 22.64 -15.12 -4.48
N SER A 443 22.62 -16.29 -5.12
CA SER A 443 22.81 -16.42 -6.57
C SER A 443 21.49 -16.34 -7.35
N ARG A 444 20.35 -16.46 -6.66
CA ARG A 444 19.02 -16.44 -7.26
C ARG A 444 18.75 -15.09 -7.88
N LYS A 445 18.30 -15.10 -9.14
CA LYS A 445 17.93 -13.91 -9.89
C LYS A 445 16.41 -13.82 -10.00
N PRO A 446 15.87 -12.61 -10.14
CA PRO A 446 14.46 -12.45 -10.45
C PRO A 446 14.11 -13.24 -11.73
N GLY A 447 13.06 -14.05 -11.66
CA GLY A 447 12.59 -14.89 -12.77
C GLY A 447 13.12 -16.32 -12.78
N ASP A 448 14.10 -16.68 -11.94
CA ASP A 448 14.57 -18.07 -11.85
C ASP A 448 13.41 -18.99 -11.45
N VAL A 449 13.22 -20.08 -12.21
CA VAL A 449 12.13 -21.03 -11.95
C VAL A 449 12.47 -21.88 -10.72
N VAL A 450 11.52 -21.97 -9.79
CA VAL A 450 11.66 -22.80 -8.59
C VAL A 450 11.23 -24.22 -8.91
N ASN A 451 12.09 -25.21 -8.60
CA ASN A 451 11.75 -26.62 -8.75
C ASN A 451 10.85 -27.08 -7.58
N ILE A 452 9.56 -26.76 -7.68
CA ILE A 452 8.56 -27.05 -6.64
C ILE A 452 8.34 -28.55 -6.40
N ASN A 453 8.69 -29.41 -7.36
CA ASN A 453 8.50 -30.86 -7.24
C ASN A 453 9.41 -31.51 -6.19
N LYS A 454 10.44 -30.79 -5.72
CA LYS A 454 11.34 -31.25 -4.65
C LYS A 454 10.93 -30.75 -3.26
N ASP A 455 9.93 -29.89 -3.17
CA ASP A 455 9.49 -29.28 -1.90
C ASP A 455 8.07 -29.73 -1.58
N GLU A 456 7.95 -30.82 -0.80
CA GLU A 456 6.66 -31.37 -0.38
C GLU A 456 5.82 -30.35 0.42
N ASN A 457 6.49 -29.50 1.22
CA ASN A 457 5.80 -28.44 1.97
C ASN A 457 5.24 -27.38 1.02
N TRP A 458 5.96 -27.05 -0.05
CA TRP A 458 5.48 -26.16 -1.10
C TRP A 458 4.28 -26.74 -1.82
N LEU A 459 4.36 -27.99 -2.30
CA LEU A 459 3.24 -28.66 -2.97
C LEU A 459 2.03 -28.77 -2.06
N HIS A 460 2.23 -29.10 -0.79
CA HIS A 460 1.16 -29.14 0.20
C HIS A 460 0.49 -27.76 0.35
N ARG A 461 1.28 -26.69 0.43
CA ARG A 461 0.76 -25.36 0.71
C ARG A 461 0.18 -24.66 -0.52
N PHE A 462 0.85 -24.71 -1.66
CA PHE A 462 0.55 -23.90 -2.86
C PHE A 462 0.22 -24.74 -4.09
N GLY A 463 0.19 -26.07 -3.97
CA GLY A 463 -0.06 -26.96 -5.10
C GLY A 463 1.04 -26.88 -6.15
N ARG A 464 0.67 -27.11 -7.40
CA ARG A 464 1.57 -27.06 -8.57
C ARG A 464 1.68 -25.68 -9.22
N THR A 465 1.33 -24.62 -8.51
CA THR A 465 1.38 -23.23 -9.01
C THR A 465 2.76 -22.90 -9.58
N PHE A 466 2.82 -22.37 -10.80
CA PHE A 466 4.07 -21.94 -11.43
C PHE A 466 4.77 -20.89 -10.56
N THR A 467 6.00 -21.17 -10.13
CA THR A 467 6.70 -20.38 -9.13
C THR A 467 8.04 -19.88 -9.64
N ILE A 468 8.32 -18.60 -9.44
CA ILE A 468 9.61 -17.96 -9.74
C ILE A 468 10.20 -17.26 -8.52
N GLU A 469 11.52 -17.10 -8.52
CA GLU A 469 12.25 -16.29 -7.55
C GLU A 469 12.09 -14.79 -7.83
N ALA A 470 12.00 -14.00 -6.76
CA ALA A 470 12.00 -12.55 -6.83
C ALA A 470 13.41 -11.96 -6.96
N GLY A 471 14.45 -12.75 -6.67
CA GLY A 471 15.84 -12.27 -6.61
C GLY A 471 16.13 -11.29 -5.46
N THR A 472 15.33 -11.36 -4.40
CA THR A 472 15.52 -10.59 -3.17
C THR A 472 15.01 -11.40 -1.99
N SER A 473 15.66 -11.25 -0.83
CA SER A 473 15.16 -11.78 0.44
C SER A 473 14.24 -10.80 1.16
N ASP A 474 14.13 -9.56 0.69
CA ASP A 474 13.21 -8.57 1.24
C ASP A 474 11.80 -8.80 0.70
N HIS A 475 10.92 -9.28 1.58
CA HIS A 475 9.50 -9.48 1.34
C HIS A 475 8.84 -8.32 0.58
N SER A 476 9.19 -7.09 0.95
CA SER A 476 8.50 -5.90 0.48
C SER A 476 9.01 -5.37 -0.86
N LEU A 477 10.17 -5.86 -1.33
CA LEU A 477 10.75 -5.49 -2.62
C LEU A 477 10.34 -6.43 -3.76
N ILE A 478 9.66 -7.54 -3.47
CA ILE A 478 9.34 -8.57 -4.47
C ILE A 478 8.61 -8.01 -5.68
N ASN A 479 7.60 -7.16 -5.46
CA ASN A 479 6.82 -6.59 -6.56
C ASN A 479 7.70 -5.73 -7.49
N PHE A 480 8.70 -5.05 -6.93
CA PHE A 480 9.62 -4.22 -7.69
C PHE A 480 10.64 -5.07 -8.46
N THR A 481 11.30 -6.02 -7.81
CA THR A 481 12.35 -6.84 -8.45
C THR A 481 11.80 -7.81 -9.48
N SER A 482 10.55 -8.29 -9.29
CA SER A 482 9.87 -9.18 -10.22
C SER A 482 8.90 -8.48 -11.17
N HIS A 483 8.88 -7.14 -11.17
CA HIS A 483 7.94 -6.31 -11.94
C HIS A 483 7.77 -6.78 -13.40
N HIS A 484 8.89 -6.94 -14.11
CA HIS A 484 8.91 -7.37 -15.50
C HIS A 484 8.31 -8.78 -15.69
N HIS A 485 8.58 -9.71 -14.77
CA HIS A 485 8.09 -11.08 -14.87
C HIS A 485 6.58 -11.16 -14.61
N ILE A 486 6.07 -10.35 -13.69
CA ILE A 486 4.63 -10.22 -13.43
C ILE A 486 3.90 -9.72 -14.68
N TRP A 487 4.39 -8.64 -15.30
CA TRP A 487 3.79 -8.13 -16.54
C TRP A 487 3.92 -9.09 -17.71
N LYS A 488 5.08 -9.74 -17.88
CA LYS A 488 5.27 -10.78 -18.90
C LYS A 488 4.24 -11.91 -18.75
N HIS A 489 3.90 -12.30 -17.52
CA HIS A 489 2.86 -13.29 -17.25
C HIS A 489 1.48 -12.78 -17.65
N PHE A 490 1.11 -11.56 -17.27
CA PHE A 490 -0.18 -10.96 -17.61
C PHE A 490 -0.34 -10.75 -19.11
N ASP A 491 0.66 -10.17 -19.79
CA ASP A 491 0.62 -9.86 -21.21
C ASP A 491 0.46 -11.13 -22.07
N ARG A 492 1.11 -12.24 -21.68
CA ARG A 492 0.93 -13.56 -22.33
C ARG A 492 -0.52 -14.04 -22.31
N LEU A 493 -1.28 -13.70 -21.27
CA LEU A 493 -2.67 -14.14 -21.10
C LEU A 493 -3.66 -13.17 -21.76
N ARG A 494 -3.31 -11.89 -21.89
CA ARG A 494 -4.08 -10.87 -22.62
C ARG A 494 -4.17 -11.14 -24.12
N THR A 495 -3.11 -11.67 -24.72
CA THR A 495 -3.02 -11.87 -26.18
C THR A 495 -3.81 -13.09 -26.68
N LYS A 496 -4.35 -13.95 -25.81
CA LYS A 496 -5.03 -15.20 -26.18
C LYS A 496 -6.52 -15.01 -26.57
N LYS A 497 -6.89 -13.88 -27.19
CA LYS A 497 -8.28 -13.60 -27.56
C LYS A 497 -8.79 -14.48 -28.70
#